data_AF-A0A957SA59-F1
#
_entry.id   AF-A0A957SA59-F1
#
_cell.length_a   1.000
_cell.length_b   1.000
_cell.length_c   1.000
_cell.angle_alpha   90.00
_cell.angle_beta   90.00
_cell.angle_gamma   90.00
#
_symmetry.space_group_name_H-M   'P 1'
#
loop_
_entity.id
_entity.type
_entity.pdbx_description
1 polymer ?
#
loop_
_entity_poly.entity_id
_entity_poly.type
_entity_poly.pdbx_seq_one_letter_code
_entity_poly.pdbx_strand_id
1 'polypeptide(L)' 'MTYPDGWNDTPSQPALQGLVAFNRGNYFEQHEYLEAAWIAEQRPIREMYQGILQ' A
#
# COMPACT_ATOMS: atom_id res chain seq x y z
N MET A 1 -9.25 16.65 -15.24
CA MET A 1 -8.37 15.84 -14.36
C MET A 1 -8.65 14.39 -14.73
N THR A 2 -7.66 13.65 -15.22
CA THR A 2 -7.84 12.24 -15.58
C THR A 2 -7.18 11.41 -14.49
N TYR A 3 -7.96 10.57 -13.82
CA TYR A 3 -7.44 9.65 -12.82
C TYR A 3 -7.24 8.27 -13.47
N PRO A 4 -6.24 7.49 -13.02
CA PRO A 4 -6.06 6.13 -13.49
C PRO A 4 -7.26 5.25 -13.08
N ASP A 5 -7.46 4.15 -13.80
CA ASP A 5 -8.46 3.16 -13.45
C ASP A 5 -8.23 2.63 -12.02
N GLY A 6 -9.31 2.55 -11.23
CA GLY A 6 -9.27 2.12 -9.84
C GLY A 6 -8.80 3.17 -8.83
N TRP A 7 -8.72 4.46 -9.20
CA TRP A 7 -8.27 5.53 -8.30
C TRP A 7 -9.08 5.68 -7.00
N ASN A 8 -10.37 5.33 -7.04
CA ASN A 8 -11.29 5.40 -5.91
C ASN A 8 -11.60 4.04 -5.29
N ASP A 9 -10.94 2.98 -5.77
CA ASP A 9 -11.10 1.65 -5.19
C ASP A 9 -10.49 1.62 -3.79
N THR A 10 -11.04 0.75 -2.95
CA THR A 10 -10.48 0.54 -1.62
C THR A 10 -9.10 -0.12 -1.75
N PRO A 11 -8.08 0.34 -0.99
CA PRO A 11 -6.81 -0.37 -0.87
C PRO A 11 -7.03 -1.79 -0.32
N SER A 12 -6.10 -2.69 -0.61
CA SER A 12 -6.16 -4.04 -0.07
C SER A 12 -6.06 -4.02 1.47
N GLN A 13 -6.56 -5.07 2.12
CA GLN A 13 -6.47 -5.18 3.57
C GLN A 13 -5.01 -5.09 4.10
N PRO A 14 -4.00 -5.72 3.47
CA PRO A 14 -2.60 -5.53 3.86
C PRO A 14 -2.13 -4.08 3.71
N ALA A 15 -2.55 -3.37 2.66
CA ALA A 15 -2.20 -1.95 2.49
C ALA A 15 -2.75 -1.10 3.65
N LEU A 16 -4.00 -1.33 4.05
CA LEU A 16 -4.62 -0.65 5.20
C LEU A 16 -3.89 -0.98 6.52
N GLN A 17 -3.49 -2.23 6.73
CA GLN A 17 -2.73 -2.64 7.91
C GLN A 17 -1.34 -2.00 7.97
N GLY A 18 -0.65 -1.92 6.82
CA GLY A 18 0.63 -1.24 6.71
C GLY A 18 0.54 0.24 7.08
N LEU A 19 -0.50 0.94 6.65
CA LEU A 19 -0.75 2.34 7.03
C LEU A 19 -1.04 2.50 8.53
N VAL A 20 -1.80 1.57 9.13
CA VAL A 20 -2.04 1.57 10.58
C VAL A 20 -0.75 1.33 11.36
N ALA A 21 0.10 0.39 10.92
CA ALA A 21 1.40 0.12 11.53
C ALA A 21 2.34 1.33 11.40
N PHE A 22 2.37 1.98 10.24
CA PHE A 22 3.13 3.22 10.02
C PHE A 22 2.75 4.30 11.03
N ASN A 23 1.45 4.57 11.18
CA ASN A 23 0.93 5.58 12.10
C ASN A 23 1.26 5.29 13.57
N ARG A 24 1.62 4.05 13.90
CA ARG A 24 2.02 3.62 15.25
C ARG A 24 3.53 3.59 15.45
N GLY A 25 4.32 3.86 14.42
CA GLY A 25 5.79 3.72 14.45
C GLY A 25 6.28 2.27 14.36
N ASN A 26 5.41 1.33 13.97
CA ASN A 26 5.74 -0.09 13.83
C ASN A 26 6.27 -0.34 12.41
N TYR A 27 7.49 0.12 12.13
CA TYR A 27 8.05 0.13 10.78
C TYR A 27 8.33 -1.27 10.23
N PHE A 28 8.69 -2.23 11.08
CA PHE A 28 8.91 -3.61 10.65
C PHE A 28 7.60 -4.23 10.14
N GLU A 29 6.53 -4.17 10.94
CA GLU A 29 5.21 -4.68 10.55
C GLU A 29 4.64 -3.91 9.34
N GLN A 30 4.87 -2.60 9.29
CA GLN A 30 4.49 -1.80 8.13
C GLN A 30 5.15 -2.32 6.85
N HIS A 31 6.44 -2.62 6.88
CA HIS A 31 7.17 -3.16 5.73
C HIS A 31 6.55 -4.49 5.27
N GLU A 32 6.35 -5.45 6.18
CA GLU A 32 5.76 -6.75 5.87
C GLU A 32 4.36 -6.62 5.24
N TYR A 33 3.51 -5.77 5.79
CA TYR A 33 2.17 -5.56 5.28
C TYR A 33 2.14 -4.88 3.90
N LEU A 34 2.97 -3.87 3.68
CA LEU A 34 3.03 -3.17 2.39
C LEU A 34 3.72 -4.01 1.31
N GLU A 35 4.70 -4.85 1.65
CA GLU A 35 5.31 -5.80 0.71
C GLU A 35 4.27 -6.84 0.25
N ALA A 36 3.49 -7.40 1.18
CA ALA A 36 2.39 -8.32 0.84
C ALA A 36 1.34 -7.64 -0.06
N ALA A 37 1.00 -6.37 0.21
CA ALA A 37 0.11 -5.59 -0.65
C ALA A 37 0.69 -5.37 -2.05
N TRP A 38 1.98 -5.03 -2.13
CA TRP A 38 2.69 -4.75 -3.38
C TRP A 38 2.80 -5.97 -4.28
N ILE A 39 3.11 -7.14 -3.72
CA ILE A 39 3.19 -8.40 -4.48
C ILE A 39 1.83 -8.77 -5.07
N ALA A 40 0.74 -8.56 -4.33
CA ALA A 40 -0.61 -8.91 -4.76
C ALA A 40 -1.25 -7.89 -5.73
N GLU A 41 -0.78 -6.64 -5.74
CA GLU A 41 -1.38 -5.55 -6.52
C GLU A 41 -0.93 -5.57 -7.99
N GLN A 42 -1.91 -5.66 -8.89
CA GLN A 42 -1.69 -5.63 -10.34
C GLN A 42 -1.99 -4.27 -10.96
N ARG A 43 -2.67 -3.38 -10.22
CA ARG A 43 -3.01 -2.03 -10.69
C ARG A 43 -1.82 -1.08 -10.54
N PRO A 44 -1.81 0.07 -11.24
CA PRO A 44 -0.73 1.06 -11.16
C PRO A 44 -0.44 1.59 -9.75
N ILE A 45 -1.41 1.53 -8.83
CA ILE A 45 -1.23 1.97 -7.43
C ILE A 45 -0.08 1.23 -6.69
N ARG A 46 0.36 0.06 -7.18
CA ARG A 46 1.53 -0.67 -6.64
C ARG A 46 2.80 0.20 -6.58
N GLU A 47 2.96 1.17 -7.49
CA GLU A 47 4.10 2.09 -7.50
C GLU A 47 4.13 2.99 -6.27
N MET A 48 2.96 3.38 -5.76
CA MET A 48 2.84 4.12 -4.50
C MET A 48 3.32 3.27 -3.33
N TYR A 49 2.92 2.00 -3.26
CA TYR A 49 3.37 1.09 -2.19
C TYR A 49 4.89 0.93 -2.21
N GLN A 50 5.48 0.74 -3.39
CA GLN A 50 6.94 0.66 -3.54
C GLN A 50 7.65 1.95 -3.08
N GLY A 51 7.07 3.12 -3.36
CA GLY A 51 7.61 4.40 -2.88
C GLY A 51 7.55 4.57 -1.36
N ILE A 52 6.55 3.99 -0.70
CA ILE A 52 6.43 4.02 0.77
C ILE A 52 7.39 3.02 1.45
N LEU A 53 7.83 1.98 0.73
CA LEU A 53 8.76 0.96 1.23
C LEU A 53 10.25 1.41 1.24
N GLN A 54 10.59 2.57 0.66
CA GLN A 54 11.95 3.14 0.69
C GLN A 54 12.24 3.86 2.02
#